data_AF-A0A3D6BZ83-F1
#
_entry.id   AF-A0A3D6BZ83-F1
#
_cell.length_a   1.000
_cell.length_b   1.000
_cell.length_c   1.000
_cell.angle_alpha   90.00
_cell.angle_beta   90.00
_cell.angle_gamma   90.00
#
_symmetry.space_group_name_H-M   'P 1'
#
loop_
_entity.id
_entity.type
_entity.pdbx_description
1 polymer ?
#
loop_
_entity_poly.entity_id
_entity_poly.type
_entity_poly.pdbx_seq_one_letter_code
_entity_poly.pdbx_strand_id
1 'polypeptide(L)' 'MTSTFGTIFKVSTFGESHCKGVGAVVDGCLPGMTLSEADIQPQLDRRRPGQ' A
#
# COMPACT_ATOMS: atom_id res chain seq x y z
N MET A 1 -6.17 -16.92 -7.29
CA MET A 1 -6.45 -15.47 -7.24
C MET A 1 -5.15 -14.78 -6.91
N THR A 2 -4.58 -14.06 -7.86
CA THR A 2 -3.32 -13.34 -7.65
C THR A 2 -3.66 -11.97 -7.08
N SER A 3 -3.13 -11.65 -5.91
CA SER A 3 -3.35 -10.36 -5.22
C SER A 3 -2.53 -9.22 -5.84
N THR A 4 -2.42 -9.18 -7.17
CA THR A 4 -1.57 -8.25 -7.90
C THR A 4 -2.39 -7.47 -8.93
N PHE A 5 -2.23 -6.15 -8.92
CA PHE A 5 -2.88 -5.20 -9.82
C PHE A 5 -1.85 -4.38 -10.59
N GLY A 6 -2.05 -4.15 -11.88
CA GLY A 6 -1.19 -3.32 -12.73
C GLY A 6 -0.09 -4.08 -13.49
N THR A 7 0.46 -3.41 -14.51
CA THR A 7 1.45 -3.98 -15.45
C THR A 7 2.81 -3.26 -15.36
N ILE A 8 2.84 -1.94 -15.50
CA ILE A 8 4.07 -1.12 -15.41
C ILE A 8 4.26 -0.61 -13.98
N PHE A 9 3.22 -0.01 -13.41
CA PHE A 9 3.12 0.27 -11.98
C PHE A 9 2.28 -0.83 -11.35
N LYS A 10 2.93 -1.72 -10.60
CA LYS A 10 2.33 -2.97 -10.13
C LYS A 10 2.24 -2.94 -8.61
N VAL A 11 1.08 -3.32 -8.07
CA VAL A 11 0.83 -3.42 -6.63
C VAL A 11 0.48 -4.85 -6.30
N SER A 12 1.20 -5.46 -5.36
CA SER A 12 0.92 -6.80 -4.85
C SER A 12 0.62 -6.75 -3.36
N THR A 13 -0.56 -7.18 -2.94
CA THR A 13 -0.96 -7.17 -1.52
C THR A 13 -0.77 -8.52 -0.86
N PHE A 14 -0.48 -8.51 0.44
CA PHE A 14 -0.29 -9.71 1.25
C PHE A 14 -0.75 -9.50 2.69
N GLY A 15 -0.92 -10.60 3.42
CA GLY A 15 -1.38 -10.61 4.80
C GLY A 15 -2.88 -10.87 4.92
N GLU A 16 -3.26 -11.36 6.09
CA GLU A 16 -4.64 -11.74 6.41
C GLU A 16 -5.18 -10.85 7.53
N SER A 17 -6.50 -10.61 7.51
CA SER A 17 -7.19 -9.78 8.50
C SER A 17 -7.07 -10.29 9.94
N HIS A 18 -6.82 -11.59 10.12
CA HIS A 18 -6.70 -12.25 11.43
C HIS A 18 -5.24 -12.47 11.85
N CYS A 19 -4.27 -12.05 11.03
CA CYS A 19 -2.86 -12.11 11.37
C CYS A 19 -2.36 -10.77 11.92
N LYS A 20 -1.10 -10.74 12.38
CA LYS A 20 -0.49 -9.57 13.04
C LYS A 20 -0.38 -8.32 12.15
N GLY A 21 -0.55 -8.44 10.84
CA GLY A 21 -0.45 -7.31 9.93
C GLY A 21 -0.79 -7.65 8.49
N VAL A 22 -1.01 -6.58 7.72
CA VAL A 22 -1.24 -6.60 6.27
C VAL A 22 -0.24 -5.66 5.59
N GLY A 23 0.05 -5.89 4.31
CA GLY A 23 1.02 -5.10 3.57
C GLY A 23 0.82 -5.15 2.06
N ALA A 24 1.61 -4.33 1.37
CA ALA A 24 1.66 -4.31 -0.09
C ALA A 24 3.09 -4.00 -0.58
N VAL A 25 3.46 -4.61 -1.70
CA VAL A 25 4.66 -4.28 -2.49
C VAL A 25 4.22 -3.45 -3.70
N VAL A 26 4.93 -2.37 -3.97
CA VAL A 26 4.67 -1.49 -5.12
C VAL A 26 5.91 -1.41 -5.99
N ASP A 27 5.79 -1.91 -7.22
CA ASP A 27 6.85 -1.95 -8.22
C ASP A 27 6.61 -0.92 -9.33
N GLY A 28 7.69 -0.43 -9.95
CA GLY A 28 7.63 0.55 -11.03
C GLY A 28 7.56 2.01 -10.55
N CYS A 29 7.88 2.28 -9.28
CA CYS A 29 8.04 3.64 -8.80
C CYS A 29 9.29 4.28 -9.41
N LEU A 30 9.18 5.53 -9.86
CA LEU A 30 10.30 6.26 -10.46
C LEU A 30 11.38 6.53 -9.40
N PRO A 31 12.67 6.35 -9.75
CA PRO A 31 13.75 6.69 -8.85
C PRO A 31 13.80 8.20 -8.58
N GLY A 32 14.23 8.59 -7.38
CA GLY A 32 14.36 10.00 -6.99
C GLY A 32 13.08 10.64 -6.46
N MET A 33 11.96 9.91 -6.39
CA MET A 33 10.79 10.35 -5.65
C MET A 33 11.06 10.22 -4.14
N THR A 34 10.97 11.32 -3.41
CA THR A 34 10.94 11.30 -1.94
C THR A 34 9.65 10.65 -1.48
N LEU A 35 9.76 9.58 -0.70
CA LEU A 35 8.65 8.88 -0.09
C LEU A 35 8.96 8.67 1.40
N SER A 36 8.03 9.05 2.25
CA SER A 36 8.10 8.86 3.70
C SER A 36 6.80 8.26 4.22
N GLU A 37 6.83 7.68 5.43
CA GLU A 37 5.62 7.16 6.07
C GLU A 37 4.56 8.25 6.31
N ALA A 38 5.00 9.50 6.49
CA ALA A 38 4.13 10.67 6.69
C ALA A 38 3.26 10.97 5.45
N ASP A 39 3.66 10.53 4.26
CA ASP A 39 2.88 10.68 3.03
C ASP A 39 1.73 9.64 2.96
N ILE A 40 1.93 8.49 3.61
CA ILE A 40 1.01 7.33 3.57
C ILE A 40 -0.01 7.40 4.71
N GLN A 41 0.42 7.76 5.91
CA GLN A 41 -0.40 7.72 7.13
C GLN A 41 -1.72 8.52 7.01
N PRO A 42 -1.76 9.75 6.46
CA PRO A 42 -3.01 10.50 6.29
C PRO A 42 -4.01 9.79 5.39
N GLN A 43 -3.55 9.07 4.36
CA GLN A 43 -4.43 8.31 3.47
C GLN A 43 -5.02 7.09 4.18
N LEU A 44 -4.28 6.47 5.10
CA LEU A 44 -4.79 5.40 5.95
C LEU A 44 -5.81 5.93 6.96
N ASP A 45 -5.52 7.05 7.61
CA ASP A 45 -6.38 7.64 8.63
C ASP A 45 -7.72 8.11 8.04
N ARG A 46 -7.72 8.65 6.81
CA ARG A 46 -8.95 9.00 6.08
C ARG A 46 -9.90 7.83 5.85
N ARG A 47 -9.42 6.58 5.89
CA ARG A 47 -10.26 5.38 5.72
C ARG A 47 -10.99 4.98 6.99
N ARG A 48 -10.62 5.53 8.15
CA ARG A 48 -11.36 5.31 9.40
C ARG A 48 -12.68 6.09 9.34
N PRO A 49 -13.85 5.42 9.41
CA PRO A 49 -15.14 6.11 9.41
C PRO A 49 -15.33 6.86 10.74
N GLY A 50 -15.54 8.19 10.64
CA GLY A 50 -15.58 9.10 11.79
C GLY A 50 -14.16 9.38 12.30
N GLN A 51 -13.62 10.56 11.97
CA GLN A 51 -12.53 11.11 12.77
C GLN A 51 -13.06 11.51 14.14
#